data_AF-M9LC74-F1
#
_entry.id   AF-M9LC74-F1
#
_cell.length_a   1.000
_cell.length_b   1.000
_cell.length_c   1.000
_cell.angle_alpha   90.00
_cell.angle_beta   90.00
_cell.angle_gamma   90.00
#
_symmetry.space_group_name_H-M   'P 1'
#
loop_
_entity.id
_entity.type
_entity.pdbx_description
1 polymer ?
#
loop_
_entity_poly.entity_id
_entity_poly.type
_entity_poly.pdbx_seq_one_letter_code
_entity_poly.pdbx_strand_id
1 'polypeptide(L)'
;MSDLLKKAVSLGWGLAVLSKEKIEAAVDELVQKGQLAPEQSKELVNHLMERGEEEQASFSTSIQDMVKRKLQDFDVAAISDLIALKQRMLLLEQRVAALEGASPEEPREQDGHPNMETDGRAD
;
A
#
# COMPACT_ATOMS: atom_id res chain seq x y z
N MET A 1 8.55 25.54 -5.38
CA MET A 1 7.60 24.77 -4.52
C MET A 1 8.02 23.31 -4.35
N SER A 2 8.42 22.61 -5.42
CA SER A 2 8.90 21.21 -5.36
C SER A 2 10.14 21.01 -4.48
N ASP A 3 11.06 21.97 -4.42
CA ASP A 3 12.27 21.88 -3.58
C ASP A 3 11.99 22.00 -2.09
N LEU A 4 10.91 22.67 -1.68
CA LEU A 4 10.52 22.74 -0.27
C LEU A 4 9.89 21.43 0.19
N LEU A 5 9.11 20.77 -0.68
CA LEU A 5 8.62 19.41 -0.43
C LEU A 5 9.75 18.39 -0.43
N LYS A 6 10.68 18.44 -1.39
CA LYS A 6 11.87 17.58 -1.38
C LYS A 6 12.75 17.82 -0.15
N LYS A 7 12.97 19.08 0.24
CA LYS A 7 13.69 19.45 1.46
C LYS A 7 12.93 19.06 2.72
N ALA A 8 11.60 19.21 2.76
CA ALA A 8 10.78 18.79 3.88
C ALA A 8 10.72 17.27 4.02
N VAL A 9 10.71 16.53 2.91
CA VAL A 9 10.82 15.07 2.90
C VAL A 9 12.22 14.62 3.33
N SER A 10 13.29 15.28 2.87
CA SER A 10 14.67 14.95 3.26
C SER A 10 15.04 15.41 4.67
N LEU A 11 14.46 16.51 5.18
CA LEU A 11 14.53 16.90 6.60
C LEU A 11 13.61 16.05 7.47
N GLY A 12 12.43 15.70 6.98
CA GLY A 12 11.47 14.82 7.67
C GLY A 12 12.00 13.40 7.85
N TRP A 13 12.79 12.92 6.88
CA TRP A 13 13.54 11.67 7.02
C TRP A 13 14.66 11.74 8.07
N GLY A 14 15.09 12.94 8.47
CA GLY A 14 16.10 13.14 9.51
C GLY A 14 15.57 13.01 10.94
N LEU A 15 14.28 13.26 11.16
CA LEU A 15 13.61 13.11 12.47
C LEU A 15 13.12 11.67 12.73
N ALA A 16 12.92 10.88 11.67
CA ALA A 16 12.46 9.50 11.77
C ALA A 16 13.56 8.49 12.19
N VAL A 17 14.83 8.90 12.23
CA VAL A 17 15.98 8.03 12.56
C VAL A 17 16.45 8.27 14.00
N LEU A 18 15.52 8.20 14.96
CA LEU A 18 15.88 7.93 16.35
C LEU A 18 16.13 6.41 16.46
N SER A 19 17.31 5.96 16.01
CA SER A 19 17.73 4.58 16.20
C SER A 19 18.30 4.37 17.59
N LYS A 20 18.30 3.13 18.05
CA LYS A 20 18.94 2.73 19.32
C LYS A 20 20.38 3.26 19.41
N GLU A 21 21.16 3.16 18.34
CA GLU A 21 22.54 3.67 18.32
C GLU A 21 22.62 5.19 18.52
N LYS A 22 21.63 5.96 18.03
CA LYS A 22 21.59 7.41 18.21
C LYS A 22 21.21 7.80 19.64
N ILE A 23 20.29 7.05 20.26
CA ILE A 23 19.89 7.24 21.65
C ILE A 23 21.08 6.90 22.57
N GLU A 24 21.72 5.76 22.35
CA GLU A 24 22.92 5.35 23.11
C GLU A 24 24.04 6.39 22.99
N ALA A 25 24.36 6.85 21.77
CA ALA A 25 25.40 7.86 21.57
C ALA A 25 25.09 9.19 22.29
N ALA A 26 23.83 9.64 22.27
CA ALA A 26 23.42 10.87 22.95
C ALA A 26 23.49 10.74 24.48
N VAL A 27 23.09 9.58 25.02
CA VAL A 27 23.17 9.31 26.45
C VAL A 27 24.62 9.16 26.90
N ASP A 28 25.47 8.50 26.12
CA ASP A 28 26.90 8.37 26.39
C ASP A 28 27.61 9.73 26.41
N GLU A 29 27.21 10.66 25.54
CA GLU A 29 27.74 12.04 25.57
C GLU A 29 27.38 12.76 26.87
N LEU A 30 26.19 12.52 27.43
CA LEU A 30 25.79 13.07 28.74
C LEU A 30 26.61 12.47 29.88
N VAL A 31 26.96 11.19 29.80
CA VAL A 31 27.86 10.54 30.78
C VAL A 31 29.27 11.13 30.67
N GLN A 32 29.81 11.27 29.46
CA GLN A 32 31.14 11.86 29.25
C GLN A 32 31.24 13.30 29.76
N LYS A 33 30.16 14.07 29.65
CA LYS A 33 30.06 15.44 30.18
C LYS A 33 29.85 15.49 31.69
N GLY A 34 29.74 14.34 32.36
CA GLY A 34 29.47 14.23 33.80
C GLY A 34 28.05 14.67 34.19
N GLN A 35 27.15 14.78 33.22
CA GLN A 35 25.75 15.19 33.43
C GLN A 35 24.84 14.00 33.77
N LEU A 36 25.31 12.78 33.50
CA LEU A 36 24.62 11.55 33.82
C LEU A 36 25.60 10.55 34.42
N ALA A 37 25.16 9.84 35.46
CA ALA A 37 25.99 8.83 36.08
C ALA A 37 26.05 7.56 35.18
N PRO A 38 27.20 6.89 35.02
CA PRO A 38 27.34 5.72 34.14
C PRO A 38 26.37 4.57 34.45
N GLU A 39 25.90 4.48 35.67
CA GLU A 39 24.99 3.46 36.19
C GLU A 39 23.55 3.74 35.74
N GLN A 40 23.23 5.02 35.48
CA GLN A 40 21.91 5.50 35.08
C GLN A 40 21.73 5.54 33.55
N SER A 41 22.80 5.42 32.77
CA SER A 41 22.76 5.52 31.30
C SER A 41 21.86 4.46 30.66
N LYS A 42 22.00 3.20 31.07
CA LYS A 42 21.22 2.08 30.54
C LYS A 42 19.73 2.22 30.83
N GLU A 43 19.39 2.69 32.03
CA GLU A 43 18.00 2.90 32.43
C GLU A 43 17.37 4.02 31.59
N LEU A 44 18.10 5.10 31.36
CA LEU A 44 17.62 6.21 30.52
C LEU A 44 17.46 5.78 29.05
N VAL A 45 18.41 5.03 28.49
CA VAL A 45 18.30 4.48 27.13
C VAL A 45 17.05 3.61 26.99
N ASN A 46 16.84 2.68 27.92
CA ASN A 46 15.68 1.79 27.88
C ASN A 46 14.36 2.57 28.00
N HIS A 47 14.27 3.53 28.92
CA HIS A 47 13.09 4.36 29.10
C HIS A 47 12.79 5.21 27.87
N LEU A 48 13.82 5.78 27.22
CA LEU A 48 13.65 6.53 25.97
C LEU A 48 13.20 5.64 24.81
N MET A 49 13.69 4.39 24.75
CA MET A 49 13.27 3.43 23.74
C MET A 49 11.81 3.01 23.93
N GLU A 50 11.45 2.59 25.14
CA GLU A 50 10.10 2.12 25.47
C GLU A 50 9.06 3.22 25.23
N ARG A 51 9.35 4.43 25.70
CA ARG A 51 8.49 5.59 25.45
C ARG A 51 8.43 5.95 23.95
N GLY A 52 9.56 5.84 23.25
CA GLY A 52 9.63 6.08 21.82
C GLY A 52 8.78 5.09 21.01
N GLU A 53 8.76 3.82 21.39
CA GLU A 53 7.93 2.78 20.76
C GLU A 53 6.43 3.05 20.96
N GLU A 54 6.03 3.40 22.19
CA GLU A 54 4.63 3.78 22.51
C GLU A 54 4.19 5.02 21.72
N GLU A 55 5.01 6.09 21.74
CA GLU A 55 4.70 7.33 21.03
C GLU A 55 4.68 7.10 19.51
N GLN A 56 5.59 6.28 18.97
CA GLN A 56 5.62 5.94 17.54
C GLN A 56 4.36 5.22 17.07
N ALA A 57 3.85 4.26 17.86
CA ALA A 57 2.62 3.54 17.52
C ALA A 57 1.42 4.52 17.44
N SER A 58 1.24 5.35 18.46
CA SER A 58 0.15 6.33 18.51
C SER A 58 0.26 7.39 17.38
N PHE A 59 1.48 7.81 17.07
CA PHE A 59 1.77 8.75 16.00
C PHE A 59 1.48 8.17 14.62
N SER A 60 1.89 6.92 14.38
CA SER A 60 1.61 6.20 13.13
C SER A 60 0.11 6.06 12.88
N THR A 61 -0.67 5.66 13.90
CA THR A 61 -2.13 5.59 13.81
C THR A 61 -2.75 6.96 13.51
N SER A 62 -2.29 8.01 14.19
CA SER A 62 -2.79 9.37 13.99
C SER A 62 -2.51 9.88 12.57
N ILE A 63 -1.32 9.60 12.04
CA ILE A 63 -0.99 9.92 10.64
C ILE A 63 -1.87 9.13 9.68
N GLN A 64 -2.03 7.83 9.90
CA GLN A 64 -2.85 6.99 9.02
C GLN A 64 -4.30 7.48 8.97
N ASP A 65 -4.87 7.84 10.12
CA ASP A 65 -6.22 8.40 10.21
C ASP A 65 -6.33 9.77 9.53
N MET A 66 -5.32 10.63 9.71
CA MET A 66 -5.28 11.94 9.07
C MET A 66 -5.22 11.82 7.55
N VAL A 67 -4.36 10.94 7.03
CA VAL A 67 -4.24 10.65 5.61
C VAL A 67 -5.56 10.07 5.09
N LYS A 68 -6.15 9.10 5.79
CA LYS A 68 -7.43 8.50 5.39
C LYS A 68 -8.56 9.53 5.31
N ARG A 69 -8.68 10.42 6.31
CA ARG A 69 -9.66 11.51 6.30
C ARG A 69 -9.42 12.48 5.15
N LYS A 70 -8.17 12.85 4.89
CA LYS A 70 -7.83 13.73 3.77
C LYS A 70 -8.13 13.09 2.41
N LEU A 71 -7.86 11.80 2.25
CA LEU A 71 -8.22 11.08 1.01
C LEU A 71 -9.75 11.05 0.79
N GLN A 72 -10.53 10.87 1.86
CA GLN A 72 -11.99 11.00 1.80
C GLN A 72 -12.43 12.41 1.42
N ASP A 73 -11.79 13.44 1.97
CA ASP A 73 -12.09 14.85 1.62
C ASP A 73 -11.79 15.18 0.14
N PHE A 74 -10.84 14.46 -0.49
CA PHE A 74 -10.44 14.67 -1.89
C PHE A 74 -11.19 13.77 -2.90
N ASP A 75 -12.26 13.08 -2.47
CA ASP A 75 -13.01 12.13 -3.31
C ASP A 75 -12.12 11.02 -3.91
N VAL A 76 -11.00 10.72 -3.24
CA VAL A 76 -10.06 9.68 -3.65
C VAL A 76 -10.54 8.37 -3.04
N ALA A 77 -11.15 7.53 -3.88
CA ALA A 77 -11.62 6.20 -3.49
C ALA A 77 -10.46 5.37 -2.91
N ALA A 78 -10.70 4.74 -1.76
CA ALA A 78 -9.73 3.83 -1.17
C ALA A 78 -9.65 2.55 -2.01
N ILE A 79 -8.52 1.83 -1.92
CA ILE A 79 -8.36 0.52 -2.58
C ILE A 79 -9.47 -0.46 -2.18
N SER A 80 -9.95 -0.37 -0.93
CA SER A 80 -11.09 -1.15 -0.44
C SER A 80 -12.36 -0.92 -1.27
N ASP A 81 -12.59 0.33 -1.69
CA ASP A 81 -13.79 0.71 -2.44
C ASP A 81 -13.72 0.16 -3.86
N LEU A 82 -12.54 0.16 -4.49
CA LEU A 82 -12.30 -0.52 -5.76
C LEU A 82 -12.52 -2.04 -5.67
N ILE A 83 -12.05 -2.69 -4.60
CA ILE A 83 -12.25 -4.13 -4.39
C ILE A 83 -13.74 -4.44 -4.25
N ALA A 84 -14.46 -3.66 -3.43
CA ALA A 84 -15.90 -3.82 -3.27
C ALA A 84 -16.65 -3.62 -4.60
N LEU A 85 -16.23 -2.64 -5.41
CA LEU A 85 -16.80 -2.40 -6.73
C LEU A 85 -16.50 -3.56 -7.70
N LYS A 86 -15.28 -4.11 -7.69
CA LYS A 86 -14.90 -5.28 -8.49
C LYS A 86 -15.72 -6.52 -8.12
N GLN A 87 -15.96 -6.76 -6.84
CA GLN A 87 -16.81 -7.87 -6.39
C GLN A 87 -18.26 -7.70 -6.86
N ARG A 88 -18.80 -6.48 -6.76
CA ARG A 88 -20.13 -6.17 -7.29
C ARG A 88 -20.20 -6.38 -8.80
N MET A 89 -19.18 -5.95 -9.54
CA MET A 89 -19.08 -6.14 -10.98
C MET A 89 -19.12 -7.63 -11.34
N LEU A 90 -18.29 -8.47 -10.70
CA LEU A 90 -18.28 -9.93 -10.94
C LEU A 90 -19.65 -10.58 -10.65
N LEU A 91 -20.33 -10.15 -9.59
CA LEU A 91 -21.65 -10.66 -9.24
C LEU A 91 -22.71 -10.22 -10.25
N LEU A 92 -22.62 -8.99 -10.76
CA LEU A 92 -23.49 -8.50 -11.83
C LEU A 92 -23.22 -9.25 -13.14
N GLU A 93 -21.96 -9.45 -13.51
CA GLU A 93 -21.55 -10.24 -14.68
C GLU A 93 -22.11 -11.66 -14.62
N GLN A 94 -22.01 -12.34 -13.48
CA GLN A 94 -22.61 -13.67 -13.29
C GLN A 94 -24.13 -13.67 -13.44
N ARG A 95 -24.81 -12.65 -12.88
CA ARG A 95 -26.27 -12.55 -13.00
C ARG A 95 -26.69 -12.25 -14.43
N VAL A 96 -25.96 -11.39 -15.13
CA VAL A 96 -26.19 -11.09 -16.55
C VAL A 96 -25.96 -12.35 -17.38
N ALA A 97 -24.85 -13.08 -17.20
CA ALA A 97 -24.59 -14.34 -17.91
C ALA A 97 -25.66 -15.42 -17.63
N ALA A 98 -26.19 -15.49 -16.41
CA ALA A 98 -27.28 -16.40 -16.06
C ALA A 98 -28.62 -15.99 -16.68
N LEU A 99 -28.87 -14.68 -16.84
CA LEU A 99 -30.09 -14.12 -17.45
C LEU A 99 -30.05 -14.15 -18.97
N GLU A 100 -28.87 -13.96 -19.56
CA GLU A 100 -28.63 -14.06 -21.00
C GLU A 100 -28.63 -15.53 -21.48
N GLY A 101 -28.64 -16.48 -20.53
CA GLY A 101 -28.63 -17.91 -20.80
C GLY A 101 -27.28 -18.33 -21.34
N ALA A 102 -26.63 -19.29 -20.71
CA ALA A 102 -25.44 -19.90 -21.29
C ALA A 102 -25.76 -20.41 -22.71
N SER A 103 -25.32 -19.69 -23.73
CA SER A 103 -24.93 -20.30 -25.00
C SER A 103 -23.45 -20.59 -24.84
N PRO A 104 -23.05 -21.82 -24.51
CA PRO A 104 -21.64 -22.17 -24.45
C PRO A 104 -21.12 -22.02 -25.88
N GLU A 105 -20.20 -21.09 -26.12
CA GLU A 105 -19.35 -21.23 -27.29
C GLU A 105 -18.50 -22.47 -27.05
N GLU A 106 -18.97 -23.60 -27.60
CA GLU A 106 -18.17 -24.80 -27.74
C GLU A 106 -16.85 -24.45 -28.44
N PRO A 107 -15.70 -24.96 -27.97
CA PRO A 107 -14.44 -24.77 -28.65
C PRO A 107 -14.58 -25.37 -30.06
N ARG A 108 -14.47 -24.55 -31.10
CA ARG A 108 -14.47 -25.04 -32.49
C ARG A 108 -13.21 -25.88 -32.70
N GLU A 109 -13.36 -27.18 -32.47
CA GLU A 109 -12.42 -28.20 -32.92
C GLU A 109 -12.30 -28.13 -34.44
N GLN A 110 -11.05 -28.09 -34.88
CA GLN A 110 -10.67 -28.19 -36.28
C GLN A 110 -10.99 -29.59 -36.78
N ASP A 111 -11.90 -29.69 -37.74
CA ASP A 111 -12.05 -30.81 -38.68
C ASP A 111 -12.82 -30.20 -39.88
N GLY A 112 -12.50 -30.40 -41.16
CA GLY A 112 -11.77 -31.46 -41.81
C GLY A 112 -12.50 -31.75 -43.13
N HIS A 113 -12.24 -30.94 -44.17
CA HIS A 113 -12.53 -31.20 -45.60
C HIS A 113 -14.00 -31.44 -46.03
N PRO A 114 -14.29 -31.68 -47.33
CA PRO A 114 -14.14 -30.80 -48.49
C PRO A 114 -15.50 -30.64 -49.21
N ASN A 115 -15.70 -29.60 -50.03
CA ASN A 115 -16.77 -29.66 -51.04
C ASN A 115 -16.23 -29.53 -52.46
N MET A 116 -16.32 -30.68 -53.13
CA MET A 116 -16.28 -30.92 -54.56
C MET A 116 -17.57 -30.38 -55.21
N GLU A 117 -17.52 -30.25 -56.54
CA GLU A 117 -18.66 -30.14 -57.46
C GLU A 117 -19.34 -28.75 -57.54
N THR A 118 -19.63 -28.16 -58.70
CA THR A 118 -19.66 -28.57 -60.13
C THR A 118 -19.62 -27.28 -60.96
N ASP A 119 -18.80 -27.20 -62.02
CA ASP A 119 -19.19 -27.27 -63.45
C ASP A 119 -20.17 -26.18 -63.96
N GLY A 120 -19.89 -25.63 -65.16
CA GLY A 120 -20.90 -24.84 -65.90
C GLY A 120 -20.47 -23.56 -66.62
N ARG A 121 -19.53 -23.70 -67.57
CA ARG A 121 -19.36 -22.99 -68.87
C ARG A 121 -20.42 -21.93 -69.31
N ALA A 122 -19.94 -20.79 -69.83
CA ALA A 122 -20.42 -20.04 -71.02
C ALA A 122 -19.62 -18.72 -71.11
N ASP A 123 -19.09 -18.17 -72.20
CA ASP A 123 -18.83 -18.52 -73.60
C ASP A 123 -17.66 -17.60 -74.05
#